data_AF-D8J0E6-F1
#
_entry.id   AF-D8J0E6-F1
#
_cell.length_a   1.000
_cell.length_b   1.000
_cell.length_c   1.000
_cell.angle_alpha   90.00
_cell.angle_beta   90.00
_cell.angle_gamma   90.00
#
_symmetry.space_group_name_H-M   'P 1'
#
loop_
_entity.id
_entity.type
_entity.pdbx_description
1 polymer ?
#
loop_
_entity_poly.entity_id
_entity_poly.type
_entity_poly.pdbx_seq_one_letter_code
_entity_poly.pdbx_strand_id
1 'polypeptide(L)'
;MTSERPPHRADSAFHEKALAYHQLTLTYIARGAPLDQLLDRIAVGFAQAYPERWLAIFLYDDQARRMQAGAVPYMAPALVAQIQDLPAEAADTPDVWQRFDELAGRHGVRLAEMLPLRSFAGQLAGLMMIAATDADSGFEEDQAYRQTVSAAVSMAMLAIERALVPGHVLTPRDAPDQAYERMALAIEGSGTGIWDRNAVTGEMYYSRGWKAILGYEDWELSSHLADAYQRIHPDDLAYVQQTIRQHFEARSDHYEVEHRIRCQDGSYKWISSRGKVVARDAQGNALRMIGTTTDITEIKRLTEKLGKSSRMLDYLTSEIPGMVFQFKVPPGAPGYFTYVSEGARETYGLTPQQLLENPAIIDTVIHPDDMPLYEAAREAVLGGAAHWTLEFRVLPPGQGVRWLRGQSRPRRLDDGTTLWHGFISDISQSKAIELELQEFALTDYLTQLPNRRYFMQRLQEEYSRIQRSVTAGAAVLMCDLDHFKRINDSLGHAVGDLVLRHFATVLKSQLRRSDTAGRLGGEEFAIILTGADQQAAADFAARLQNRFAGQPLIHDEREVKVTLSIGVALMQADSAGQEQVLRASDDALYRAKEKGRNRVEFAPFGSARSG
;
A
#
# COMPACT_ATOMS: atom_id res chain seq x y z
N MET A 1 -32.93 36.17 56.45
CA MET A 1 -32.17 35.47 55.41
C MET A 1 -30.99 34.79 56.07
N THR A 2 -31.25 33.58 56.56
CA THR A 2 -30.27 32.63 57.09
C THR A 2 -29.53 32.03 55.91
N SER A 3 -28.22 32.27 55.83
CA SER A 3 -27.34 31.62 54.87
C SER A 3 -26.82 30.33 55.52
N GLU A 4 -27.52 29.23 55.27
CA GLU A 4 -27.01 27.89 55.53
C GLU A 4 -25.80 27.65 54.60
N ARG A 5 -24.60 27.52 55.18
CA ARG A 5 -23.46 26.89 54.50
C ARG A 5 -23.71 25.37 54.53
N PRO A 6 -23.60 24.66 53.40
CA PRO A 6 -23.76 23.21 53.39
C PRO A 6 -22.58 22.54 54.12
N PRO A 7 -22.79 21.39 54.77
CA PRO A 7 -21.71 20.66 55.44
C PRO A 7 -20.70 20.17 54.40
N HIS A 8 -19.41 20.30 54.72
CA HIS A 8 -18.31 19.71 53.95
C HIS A 8 -18.52 18.19 53.89
N ARG A 9 -19.11 17.69 52.80
CA ARG A 9 -19.05 16.26 52.46
C ARG A 9 -17.60 15.94 52.10
N ALA A 10 -16.94 15.12 52.92
CA ALA A 10 -15.71 14.47 52.52
C ALA A 10 -15.96 13.71 51.20
N ASP A 11 -15.14 13.97 50.18
CA ASP A 11 -15.29 13.42 48.83
C ASP A 11 -15.29 11.88 48.88
N SER A 12 -16.35 11.24 48.37
CA SER A 12 -16.49 9.77 48.37
C SER A 12 -15.35 9.05 47.65
N ALA A 13 -14.69 9.74 46.71
CA ALA A 13 -13.54 9.23 45.96
C ALA A 13 -12.28 9.04 46.81
N PHE A 14 -12.06 9.85 47.86
CA PHE A 14 -10.94 9.65 48.78
C PHE A 14 -11.18 8.45 49.70
N HIS A 15 -12.44 8.21 50.09
CA HIS A 15 -12.84 7.07 50.92
C HIS A 15 -12.69 5.73 50.18
N GLU A 16 -13.07 5.64 48.90
CA GLU A 16 -12.86 4.42 48.10
C GLU A 16 -11.37 4.10 47.90
N LYS A 17 -10.54 5.11 47.65
CA LYS A 17 -9.08 4.93 47.54
C LYS A 17 -8.45 4.49 48.86
N ALA A 18 -8.85 5.09 49.98
CA ALA A 18 -8.38 4.71 51.31
C ALA A 18 -8.77 3.26 51.65
N LEU A 19 -10.00 2.84 51.34
CA LEU A 19 -10.46 1.47 51.56
C LEU A 19 -9.70 0.44 50.72
N ALA A 20 -9.47 0.74 49.43
CA ALA A 20 -8.65 -0.10 48.56
C ALA A 20 -7.20 -0.20 49.07
N TYR A 21 -6.64 0.91 49.58
CA TYR A 21 -5.30 0.93 50.15
C TYR A 21 -5.22 0.11 51.45
N HIS A 22 -6.24 0.17 52.31
CA HIS A 22 -6.35 -0.65 53.53
C HIS A 22 -6.42 -2.15 53.21
N GLN A 23 -7.27 -2.56 52.27
CA GLN A 23 -7.39 -3.96 51.83
C GLN A 23 -6.07 -4.50 51.28
N LEU A 24 -5.38 -3.67 50.49
CA LEU A 24 -4.08 -4.00 49.94
C LEU A 24 -3.03 -4.14 51.05
N THR A 25 -2.99 -3.21 52.01
CA THR A 25 -2.05 -3.26 53.15
C THR A 25 -2.29 -4.48 54.05
N LEU A 26 -3.54 -4.85 54.34
CA LEU A 26 -3.85 -6.11 55.04
C LEU A 26 -3.36 -7.35 54.28
N THR A 27 -3.41 -7.31 52.95
CA THR A 27 -2.85 -8.38 52.10
C THR A 27 -1.32 -8.46 52.22
N TYR A 28 -0.63 -7.32 52.26
CA TYR A 28 0.82 -7.28 52.50
C TYR A 28 1.20 -7.79 53.90
N ILE A 29 0.42 -7.44 54.93
CA ILE A 29 0.59 -7.97 56.30
C ILE A 29 0.43 -9.49 56.31
N ALA A 30 -0.58 -10.03 55.63
CA ALA A 30 -0.80 -11.47 55.52
C ALA A 30 0.35 -12.20 54.78
N ARG A 31 0.99 -11.53 53.82
CA ARG A 31 2.09 -12.06 53.00
C ARG A 31 3.49 -11.94 53.63
N GLY A 32 3.63 -11.19 54.72
CA GLY A 32 4.88 -11.11 55.47
C GLY A 32 5.89 -10.12 54.93
N ALA A 33 5.42 -8.98 54.44
CA ALA A 33 6.30 -7.86 54.16
C ALA A 33 7.08 -7.42 55.42
N PRO A 34 8.29 -6.87 55.26
CA PRO A 34 9.07 -6.27 56.35
C PRO A 34 8.29 -5.23 57.15
N LEU A 35 8.52 -5.17 58.47
CA LEU A 35 7.77 -4.31 59.39
C LEU A 35 7.88 -2.82 59.02
N ASP A 36 9.07 -2.34 58.70
CA ASP A 36 9.33 -0.96 58.27
C ASP A 36 8.48 -0.56 57.06
N GLN A 37 8.45 -1.40 56.02
CA GLN A 37 7.65 -1.16 54.82
C GLN A 37 6.14 -1.16 55.09
N LEU A 38 5.68 -2.00 56.03
CA LEU A 38 4.28 -2.05 56.43
C LEU A 38 3.85 -0.78 57.18
N LEU A 39 4.69 -0.29 58.09
CA LEU A 39 4.41 0.93 58.85
C LEU A 39 4.40 2.17 57.95
N ASP A 40 5.35 2.28 57.02
CA ASP A 40 5.39 3.38 56.04
C ASP A 40 4.14 3.38 55.15
N ARG A 41 3.70 2.20 54.69
CA ARG A 41 2.45 2.08 53.94
C ARG A 41 1.24 2.55 54.75
N ILE A 42 1.14 2.18 56.03
CA ILE A 42 0.02 2.62 56.89
C ILE A 42 0.01 4.15 57.01
N ALA A 43 1.17 4.75 57.23
CA ALA A 43 1.31 6.21 57.35
C ALA A 43 0.96 6.95 56.03
N VAL A 44 1.46 6.47 54.89
CA VAL A 44 1.15 7.03 53.57
C VAL A 44 -0.32 6.84 53.21
N GLY A 45 -0.90 5.67 53.48
CA GLY A 45 -2.31 5.39 53.24
C GLY A 45 -3.23 6.33 54.02
N PHE A 46 -2.89 6.62 55.28
CA PHE A 46 -3.61 7.60 56.09
C PHE A 46 -3.50 9.02 55.52
N ALA A 47 -2.29 9.45 55.14
CA ALA A 47 -2.08 10.77 54.53
C ALA A 47 -2.81 10.94 53.19
N GLN A 48 -3.01 9.87 52.42
CA GLN A 48 -3.84 9.92 51.21
C GLN A 48 -5.33 10.14 51.50
N ALA A 49 -5.83 9.58 52.61
CA ALA A 49 -7.21 9.76 53.04
C ALA A 49 -7.45 11.15 53.66
N TYR A 50 -6.43 11.69 54.34
CA TYR A 50 -6.46 12.98 55.03
C TYR A 50 -5.18 13.79 54.74
N PRO A 51 -5.06 14.46 53.58
CA PRO A 51 -3.84 15.15 53.17
C PRO A 51 -3.36 16.26 54.13
N GLU A 52 -4.29 16.84 54.89
CA GLU A 52 -4.03 17.89 55.89
C GLU A 52 -3.52 17.34 57.23
N ARG A 53 -3.40 16.01 57.35
CA ARG A 53 -2.92 15.31 58.55
C ARG A 53 -1.88 14.27 58.15
N TRP A 54 -0.94 14.04 59.05
CA TRP A 54 0.00 12.95 58.90
C TRP A 54 -0.04 12.06 60.14
N LEU A 55 0.28 10.79 59.91
CA LEU A 55 0.32 9.76 60.92
C LEU A 55 1.77 9.32 61.08
N ALA A 56 2.23 9.27 62.32
CA ALA A 56 3.54 8.75 62.68
C ALA A 56 3.40 7.58 63.65
N ILE A 57 4.29 6.61 63.53
CA ILE A 57 4.36 5.41 64.36
C ILE A 57 5.77 5.30 64.92
N PHE A 58 5.85 5.25 66.24
CA PHE A 58 7.05 4.93 66.98
C PHE A 58 6.91 3.53 67.58
N LEU A 59 7.98 2.74 67.55
CA LEU A 59 8.01 1.40 68.13
C LEU A 59 8.67 1.43 69.49
N TYR A 60 8.19 0.62 70.43
CA TYR A 60 8.81 0.49 71.72
C TYR A 60 9.94 -0.56 71.67
N ASP A 61 11.13 -0.18 72.13
CA ASP A 61 12.24 -1.08 72.35
C ASP A 61 12.34 -1.44 73.83
N ASP A 62 11.94 -2.67 74.16
CA ASP A 62 11.94 -3.23 75.51
C ASP A 62 13.35 -3.33 76.11
N GLN A 63 14.39 -3.53 75.28
CA GLN A 63 15.77 -3.62 75.75
C GLN A 63 16.37 -2.25 76.08
N ALA A 64 16.09 -1.25 75.24
CA ALA A 64 16.59 0.11 75.44
C ALA A 64 15.71 0.95 76.39
N ARG A 65 14.49 0.46 76.73
CA ARG A 65 13.42 1.20 77.43
C ARG A 65 13.14 2.58 76.80
N ARG A 66 13.26 2.67 75.47
CA ARG A 66 13.12 3.90 74.66
C ARG A 66 12.24 3.65 73.45
N MET A 67 11.79 4.73 72.82
CA MET A 67 11.05 4.67 71.56
C MET A 67 12.04 4.68 70.38
N GLN A 68 11.74 3.91 69.35
CA GLN A 68 12.42 3.93 68.05
C GLN A 68 11.48 4.45 66.97
N ALA A 69 12.04 5.02 65.89
CA ALA A 69 11.24 5.51 64.78
C ALA A 69 10.79 4.30 63.93
N GLY A 70 9.48 4.15 63.76
CA GLY A 70 8.90 3.20 62.82
C GLY A 70 8.66 3.88 61.48
N ALA A 71 7.54 4.59 61.37
CA ALA A 71 7.18 5.41 60.22
C ALA A 71 6.90 6.84 60.68
N VAL A 72 7.76 7.80 60.35
CA VAL A 72 7.68 9.19 60.85
C VAL A 72 7.68 10.21 59.71
N PRO A 73 6.72 10.11 58.77
CA PRO A 73 6.70 10.99 57.61
C PRO A 73 6.45 12.44 58.05
N TYR A 74 7.11 13.38 57.39
CA TYR A 74 6.94 14.82 57.60
C TYR A 74 7.35 15.34 59.00
N MET A 75 8.02 14.54 59.83
CA MET A 75 8.59 14.97 61.11
C MET A 75 10.01 15.51 60.95
N ALA A 76 10.30 16.66 61.58
CA ALA A 76 11.66 17.18 61.64
C ALA A 76 12.58 16.22 62.42
N PRO A 77 13.81 15.91 61.95
CA PRO A 77 14.72 14.99 62.64
C PRO A 77 15.00 15.35 64.10
N ALA A 78 15.01 16.64 64.43
CA ALA A 78 15.17 17.11 65.81
C ALA A 78 14.00 16.72 66.73
N LEU A 79 12.77 16.75 66.21
CA LEU A 79 11.58 16.33 66.95
C LEU A 79 11.56 14.80 67.12
N VAL A 80 11.94 14.04 66.09
CA VAL A 80 12.05 12.58 66.15
C VAL A 80 13.05 12.17 67.25
N ALA A 81 14.24 12.78 67.29
CA ALA A 81 15.25 12.49 68.30
C ALA A 81 14.76 12.80 69.73
N GLN A 82 14.10 13.94 69.93
CA GLN A 82 13.55 14.31 71.24
C GLN A 82 12.45 13.37 71.72
N ILE A 83 11.66 12.81 70.80
CA ILE A 83 10.63 11.81 71.12
C ILE A 83 11.26 10.46 71.47
N GLN A 84 12.34 10.05 70.79
CA GLN A 84 13.05 8.80 71.08
C GLN A 84 13.73 8.80 72.46
N ASP A 85 14.07 9.98 72.99
CA ASP A 85 14.67 10.15 74.31
C ASP A 85 13.66 10.15 75.48
N LEU A 86 12.35 10.14 75.21
CA LEU A 86 11.33 10.08 76.26
C LEU A 86 11.23 8.68 76.89
N PRO A 87 11.05 8.59 78.22
CA PRO A 87 10.91 7.31 78.91
C PRO A 87 9.57 6.64 78.57
N ALA A 88 9.63 5.39 78.11
CA ALA A 88 8.48 4.68 77.56
C ALA A 88 7.40 4.27 78.58
N GLU A 89 7.77 4.09 79.86
CA GLU A 89 6.85 3.70 80.94
C GLU A 89 5.75 4.72 81.21
N ALA A 90 5.91 5.94 80.71
CA ALA A 90 5.00 7.04 80.94
C ALA A 90 4.15 7.38 79.70
N ALA A 91 4.28 6.66 78.58
CA ALA A 91 3.59 6.95 77.31
C ALA A 91 2.04 6.91 77.38
N ASP A 92 1.47 6.32 78.43
CA ASP A 92 0.03 6.24 78.68
C ASP A 92 -0.41 7.05 79.92
N THR A 93 0.37 8.06 80.31
CA THR A 93 0.04 8.96 81.43
C THR A 93 -0.32 10.36 80.93
N PRO A 94 -1.29 11.05 81.58
CA PRO A 94 -1.68 12.42 81.20
C PRO A 94 -0.52 13.43 81.19
N ASP A 95 0.46 13.25 82.10
CA ASP A 95 1.65 14.10 82.19
C ASP A 95 2.53 14.03 80.94
N VAL A 96 2.56 12.87 80.29
CA VAL A 96 3.34 12.68 79.06
C VAL A 96 2.61 13.24 77.86
N TRP A 97 1.29 13.10 77.78
CA TRP A 97 0.47 13.78 76.78
C TRP A 97 0.72 15.29 76.76
N GLN A 98 0.74 15.92 77.94
CA GLN A 98 1.02 17.35 78.05
C GLN A 98 2.45 17.70 77.58
N ARG A 99 3.45 16.89 77.92
CA ARG A 99 4.83 17.08 77.46
C ARG A 99 4.97 16.91 75.95
N PHE A 100 4.27 15.94 75.36
CA PHE A 100 4.26 15.72 73.91
C PHE A 100 3.61 16.87 73.17
N ASP A 101 2.47 17.37 73.64
CA ASP A 101 1.78 18.51 73.04
C ASP A 101 2.64 19.79 73.13
N GLU A 102 3.28 20.04 74.28
CA GLU A 102 4.24 21.13 74.44
C GLU A 102 5.47 21.00 73.51
N LEU A 103 5.99 19.78 73.32
CA LEU A 103 7.14 19.50 72.46
C LEU A 103 6.79 19.69 70.98
N ALA A 104 5.67 19.12 70.55
CA ALA A 104 5.15 19.24 69.19
C ALA A 104 4.84 20.71 68.86
N GLY A 105 4.24 21.44 69.80
CA GLY A 105 3.94 22.87 69.66
C GLY A 105 5.17 23.74 69.40
N ARG A 106 6.33 23.43 70.02
CA ARG A 106 7.61 24.14 69.74
C ARG A 106 8.10 23.94 68.31
N HIS A 107 7.67 22.87 67.65
CA HIS A 107 8.01 22.54 66.28
C HIS A 107 6.89 22.88 65.27
N GLY A 108 5.87 23.65 65.70
CA GLY A 108 4.76 24.05 64.83
C GLY A 108 3.81 22.90 64.46
N VAL A 109 3.80 21.83 65.26
CA VAL A 109 2.96 20.65 65.06
C VAL A 109 1.86 20.66 66.11
N ARG A 110 0.59 20.56 65.70
CA ARG A 110 -0.53 20.37 66.63
C ARG A 110 -0.91 18.90 66.67
N LEU A 111 -0.83 18.30 67.85
CA LEU A 111 -1.22 16.91 68.06
C LEU A 111 -2.75 16.81 68.04
N ALA A 112 -3.29 15.93 67.18
CA ALA A 112 -4.73 15.66 67.12
C ALA A 112 -5.07 14.45 67.99
N GLU A 113 -4.34 13.36 67.84
CA GLU A 113 -4.52 12.15 68.62
C GLU A 113 -3.19 11.46 68.90
N MET A 114 -3.10 10.79 70.04
CA MET A 114 -1.98 9.94 70.42
C MET A 114 -2.52 8.65 71.02
N LEU A 115 -2.20 7.54 70.38
CA LEU A 115 -2.81 6.24 70.60
C LEU A 115 -1.72 5.21 70.93
N PRO A 116 -1.74 4.61 72.14
CA PRO A 116 -0.81 3.55 72.47
C PRO A 116 -1.13 2.30 71.64
N LEU A 117 -0.13 1.76 70.94
CA LEU A 117 -0.23 0.49 70.23
C LEU A 117 0.17 -0.61 71.21
N ARG A 118 -0.80 -1.43 71.62
CA ARG A 118 -0.57 -2.55 72.54
C ARG A 118 -0.52 -3.86 71.78
N SER A 119 0.33 -4.78 72.22
CA SER A 119 0.32 -6.15 71.74
C SER A 119 -0.96 -6.87 72.18
N PHE A 120 -1.29 -8.03 71.59
CA PHE A 120 -2.35 -8.93 72.04
C PHE A 120 -2.12 -9.40 73.48
N ALA A 121 -0.87 -9.40 73.95
CA ALA A 121 -0.50 -9.68 75.34
C ALA A 121 -0.69 -8.46 76.28
N GLY A 122 -1.16 -7.31 75.77
CA GLY A 122 -1.43 -6.09 76.53
C GLY A 122 -0.20 -5.21 76.80
N GLN A 123 0.99 -5.62 76.35
CA GLN A 123 2.23 -4.87 76.50
C GLN A 123 2.26 -3.67 75.54
N LEU A 124 2.87 -2.56 75.94
CA LEU A 124 3.06 -1.41 75.05
C LEU A 124 4.08 -1.80 73.97
N ALA A 125 3.66 -1.83 72.71
CA ALA A 125 4.50 -2.21 71.57
C ALA A 125 4.91 -1.00 70.71
N GLY A 126 4.19 0.11 70.84
CA GLY A 126 4.52 1.35 70.16
C GLY A 126 3.53 2.47 70.47
N LEU A 127 3.69 3.58 69.78
CA LEU A 127 2.86 4.76 69.88
C LEU A 127 2.52 5.26 68.49
N MET A 128 1.24 5.51 68.24
CA MET A 128 0.78 6.14 67.02
C MET A 128 0.35 7.58 67.31
N MET A 129 0.79 8.51 66.48
CA MET A 129 0.50 9.93 66.60
C MET A 129 -0.15 10.41 65.32
N ILE A 130 -1.21 11.19 65.45
CA ILE A 130 -1.83 11.89 64.32
C ILE A 130 -1.71 13.38 64.62
N ALA A 131 -1.13 14.11 63.68
CA ALA A 131 -0.91 15.54 63.82
C ALA A 131 -1.30 16.30 62.56
N ALA A 132 -1.59 17.59 62.76
CA ALA A 132 -1.92 18.54 61.70
C ALA A 132 -0.90 19.67 61.70
N THR A 133 -0.65 20.22 60.50
CA THR A 133 0.29 21.32 60.28
C THR A 133 -0.34 22.71 60.40
N ASP A 134 -1.68 22.83 60.44
CA ASP A 134 -2.37 24.13 60.45
C ASP A 134 -3.50 24.22 61.49
N ALA A 135 -3.64 25.40 62.12
CA ALA A 135 -4.41 25.60 63.35
C ALA A 135 -5.92 25.76 63.15
N ASP A 136 -6.40 25.90 61.91
CA ASP A 136 -7.76 26.38 61.58
C ASP A 136 -8.62 25.40 60.76
N SER A 137 -8.30 24.11 60.77
CA SER A 137 -9.21 23.10 60.20
C SER A 137 -10.36 22.80 61.18
N GLY A 138 -11.46 23.55 61.05
CA GLY A 138 -12.74 23.30 61.73
C GLY A 138 -13.40 21.98 61.30
N PHE A 139 -12.72 20.87 61.58
CA PHE A 139 -13.09 19.53 61.18
C PHE A 139 -13.80 18.81 62.34
N GLU A 140 -15.06 18.42 62.15
CA GLU A 140 -15.79 17.58 63.10
C GLU A 140 -15.30 16.13 62.99
N GLU A 141 -15.05 15.48 64.13
CA GLU A 141 -14.76 14.05 64.21
C GLU A 141 -15.96 13.22 63.75
N ASP A 142 -16.09 13.01 62.44
CA ASP A 142 -17.13 12.16 61.89
C ASP A 142 -16.78 10.66 62.04
N GLN A 143 -17.80 9.81 61.98
CA GLN A 143 -17.70 8.35 62.09
C GLN A 143 -16.68 7.75 61.12
N ALA A 144 -16.56 8.33 59.92
CA ALA A 144 -15.62 7.94 58.88
C ALA A 144 -14.14 8.14 59.28
N TYR A 145 -13.83 9.24 59.99
CA TYR A 145 -12.50 9.50 60.52
C TYR A 145 -12.13 8.47 61.59
N ARG A 146 -13.03 8.23 62.54
CA ARG A 146 -12.84 7.22 63.60
C ARG A 146 -12.64 5.81 63.04
N GLN A 147 -13.34 5.45 61.96
CA GLN A 147 -13.14 4.16 61.27
C GLN A 147 -11.76 4.06 60.63
N THR A 148 -11.27 5.13 60.01
CA THR A 148 -9.95 5.14 59.37
C THR A 148 -8.82 5.07 60.39
N VAL A 149 -8.92 5.82 61.48
CA VAL A 149 -7.97 5.74 62.60
C VAL A 149 -7.98 4.34 63.21
N SER A 150 -9.16 3.77 63.47
CA SER A 150 -9.28 2.41 64.01
C SER A 150 -8.69 1.35 63.07
N ALA A 151 -8.83 1.52 61.76
CA ALA A 151 -8.23 0.63 60.76
C ALA A 151 -6.71 0.74 60.75
N ALA A 152 -6.15 1.96 60.83
CA ALA A 152 -4.72 2.19 60.91
C ALA A 152 -4.10 1.57 62.18
N VAL A 153 -4.75 1.76 63.35
CA VAL A 153 -4.36 1.10 64.61
C VAL A 153 -4.34 -0.42 64.44
N SER A 154 -5.43 -0.99 63.90
CA SER A 154 -5.56 -2.44 63.75
C SER A 154 -4.50 -3.02 62.82
N MET A 155 -4.22 -2.36 61.69
CA MET A 155 -3.17 -2.77 60.75
C MET A 155 -1.78 -2.64 61.36
N ALA A 156 -1.49 -1.56 62.09
CA ALA A 156 -0.20 -1.37 62.74
C ALA A 156 0.02 -2.44 63.82
N MET A 157 -1.00 -2.71 64.64
CA MET A 157 -0.96 -3.79 65.63
C MET A 157 -0.74 -5.15 64.97
N LEU A 158 -1.46 -5.47 63.90
CA LEU A 158 -1.27 -6.73 63.15
C LEU A 158 0.14 -6.87 62.55
N ALA A 159 0.69 -5.79 62.01
CA ALA A 159 2.05 -5.78 61.46
C ALA A 159 3.12 -5.99 62.55
N ILE A 160 2.97 -5.28 63.69
CA ILE A 160 3.88 -5.39 64.83
C ILE A 160 3.79 -6.78 65.47
N GLU A 161 2.58 -7.30 65.70
CA GLU A 161 2.35 -8.64 66.22
C GLU A 161 3.01 -9.72 65.38
N ARG A 162 2.85 -9.62 64.05
CA ARG A 162 3.52 -10.55 63.14
C ARG A 162 5.04 -10.50 63.27
N ALA A 163 5.61 -9.31 63.43
CA ALA A 163 7.05 -9.14 63.60
C ALA A 163 7.56 -9.66 64.98
N LEU A 164 6.69 -9.64 66.00
CA LEU A 164 6.99 -10.15 67.35
C LEU A 164 6.90 -11.69 67.45
N VAL A 165 6.17 -12.36 66.55
CA VAL A 165 6.12 -13.84 66.49
C VAL A 165 7.44 -14.37 65.92
N PRO A 166 8.29 -15.06 66.71
CA PRO A 166 9.54 -15.61 66.22
C PRO A 166 9.25 -16.87 65.42
N GLY A 167 9.24 -16.75 64.09
CA GLY A 167 9.25 -17.91 63.22
C GLY A 167 8.54 -17.70 61.90
N HIS A 168 9.02 -16.78 61.06
CA HIS A 168 8.96 -16.82 59.58
C HIS A 168 10.14 -15.99 59.04
N VAL A 169 11.36 -16.35 59.44
CA VAL A 169 12.56 -15.91 58.73
C VAL A 169 12.64 -16.76 57.46
N LEU A 170 12.10 -16.24 56.36
CA LEU A 170 12.54 -16.69 55.04
C LEU A 170 14.00 -16.28 54.91
N THR A 171 14.89 -17.27 54.94
CA THR A 171 16.33 -17.09 54.70
C THR A 171 16.55 -16.42 53.34
N PRO A 172 17.29 -15.31 53.25
CA PRO A 172 17.59 -14.66 51.98
C PRO A 172 18.60 -15.51 51.21
N ARG A 173 18.13 -16.25 50.19
CA ARG A 173 19.03 -16.93 49.24
C ARG A 173 18.72 -16.74 47.76
N ASP A 174 17.80 -15.84 47.41
CA ASP A 174 17.42 -15.56 46.02
C ASP A 174 17.49 -14.06 45.68
N ALA A 175 18.55 -13.36 46.09
CA ALA A 175 18.94 -12.16 45.35
C ALA A 175 19.54 -12.62 44.00
N PRO A 176 19.16 -12.01 42.86
CA PRO A 176 19.81 -12.34 41.59
C PRO A 176 21.32 -12.11 41.73
N ASP A 177 22.15 -13.10 41.36
CA ASP A 177 23.61 -12.98 41.43
C ASP A 177 24.07 -11.62 40.90
N GLN A 178 25.06 -11.00 41.55
CA GLN A 178 25.70 -9.77 41.04
C GLN A 178 26.19 -9.90 39.58
N ALA A 179 26.35 -11.13 39.07
CA ALA A 179 26.61 -11.41 37.66
C ALA A 179 25.42 -11.09 36.73
N TYR A 180 24.17 -11.31 37.16
CA TYR A 180 22.95 -11.00 36.41
C TYR A 180 22.71 -9.49 36.31
N GLU A 181 22.89 -8.74 37.40
CA GLU A 181 22.81 -7.28 37.35
C GLU A 181 23.89 -6.69 36.45
N ARG A 182 25.13 -7.21 36.51
CA ARG A 182 26.20 -6.78 35.59
C ARG A 182 25.89 -7.10 34.12
N MET A 183 25.29 -8.24 33.82
CA MET A 183 24.89 -8.61 32.47
C MET A 183 23.68 -7.79 31.97
N ALA A 184 22.73 -7.47 32.86
CA ALA A 184 21.62 -6.57 32.55
C ALA A 184 22.10 -5.15 32.24
N LEU A 185 23.06 -4.63 33.02
CA LEU A 185 23.71 -3.34 32.78
C LEU A 185 24.56 -3.34 31.49
N ALA A 186 25.15 -4.46 31.09
CA ALA A 186 25.93 -4.57 29.85
C ALA A 186 25.08 -4.56 28.57
N ILE A 187 23.79 -4.87 28.67
CA ILE A 187 22.83 -4.93 27.55
C ILE A 187 21.93 -3.67 27.52
N GLU A 188 21.99 -2.83 28.57
CA GLU A 188 21.33 -1.52 28.61
C GLU A 188 21.78 -0.65 27.41
N GLY A 189 20.80 -0.11 26.68
CA GLY A 189 21.02 0.68 25.46
C GLY A 189 20.80 -0.08 24.14
N SER A 190 20.73 -1.42 24.15
CA SER A 190 20.50 -2.24 22.94
C SER A 190 19.02 -2.40 22.53
N GLY A 191 18.09 -1.74 23.22
CA GLY A 191 16.65 -1.94 23.01
C GLY A 191 16.14 -3.33 23.45
N THR A 192 16.92 -4.05 24.27
CA THR A 192 16.58 -5.38 24.79
C THR A 192 16.50 -5.37 26.32
N GLY A 193 15.37 -5.84 26.86
CA GLY A 193 15.11 -6.03 28.27
C GLY A 193 15.24 -7.49 28.69
N ILE A 194 15.45 -7.75 29.98
CA ILE A 194 15.56 -9.09 30.54
C ILE A 194 14.39 -9.33 31.50
N TRP A 195 13.87 -10.54 31.50
CA TRP A 195 12.87 -10.99 32.46
C TRP A 195 13.26 -12.36 33.02
N ASP A 196 12.87 -12.60 34.27
CA ASP A 196 13.07 -13.86 34.98
C ASP A 196 11.75 -14.26 35.63
N ARG A 197 11.38 -15.52 35.44
CA ARG A 197 10.13 -16.08 35.90
C ARG A 197 10.41 -17.26 36.81
N ASN A 198 9.93 -17.17 38.04
CA ASN A 198 9.76 -18.32 38.91
C ASN A 198 8.47 -19.05 38.51
N ALA A 199 8.61 -20.29 38.03
CA ALA A 199 7.49 -21.08 37.54
C ALA A 199 6.64 -21.69 38.67
N VAL A 200 7.18 -21.79 39.89
CA VAL A 200 6.48 -22.32 41.07
C VAL A 200 5.66 -21.23 41.77
N THR A 201 6.28 -20.06 42.04
CA THR A 201 5.62 -18.97 42.76
C THR A 201 4.82 -18.05 41.83
N GLY A 202 5.11 -18.07 40.52
CA GLY A 202 4.53 -17.13 39.57
C GLY A 202 5.11 -15.72 39.68
N GLU A 203 6.24 -15.56 40.36
CA GLU A 203 6.94 -14.29 40.46
C GLU A 203 7.71 -13.97 39.17
N MET A 204 7.65 -12.70 38.79
CA MET A 204 8.30 -12.10 37.63
C MET A 204 9.25 -11.02 38.10
N TYR A 205 10.50 -11.11 37.66
CA TYR A 205 11.47 -10.03 37.71
C TYR A 205 11.65 -9.43 36.32
N TYR A 206 11.75 -8.11 36.25
CA TYR A 206 12.00 -7.36 35.02
C TYR A 206 13.20 -6.43 35.25
N SER A 207 14.17 -6.46 34.33
CA SER A 207 15.28 -5.51 34.38
C SER A 207 14.82 -4.09 34.10
N ARG A 208 15.60 -3.10 34.54
CA ARG A 208 15.34 -1.68 34.27
C ARG A 208 15.16 -1.39 32.77
N GLY A 209 16.05 -1.95 31.94
CA GLY A 209 15.94 -1.87 30.47
C GLY A 209 14.63 -2.46 29.92
N TRP A 210 14.09 -3.52 30.54
CA TRP A 210 12.78 -4.06 30.16
C TRP A 210 11.64 -3.09 30.46
N LYS A 211 11.63 -2.49 31.65
CA LYS A 211 10.60 -1.52 32.06
C LYS A 211 10.66 -0.28 31.18
N ALA A 212 11.87 0.20 30.85
CA ALA A 212 12.11 1.34 29.98
C ALA A 212 11.58 1.14 28.53
N ILE A 213 11.63 -0.08 27.97
CA ILE A 213 11.05 -0.38 26.64
C ILE A 213 9.56 0.00 26.59
N LEU A 214 8.85 -0.18 27.71
CA LEU A 214 7.41 0.05 27.84
C LEU A 214 7.05 1.37 28.54
N GLY A 215 8.05 2.13 28.99
CA GLY A 215 7.88 3.43 29.65
C GLY A 215 7.58 3.38 31.15
N TYR A 216 7.78 2.24 31.82
CA TYR A 216 7.50 2.11 33.26
C TYR A 216 8.72 2.45 34.13
N GLU A 217 8.46 3.06 35.29
CA GLU A 217 9.44 3.25 36.36
C GLU A 217 9.62 1.99 37.22
N ASP A 218 10.69 1.95 38.02
CA ASP A 218 11.11 0.73 38.71
C ASP A 218 10.10 0.18 39.72
N TRP A 219 9.27 1.05 40.31
CA TRP A 219 8.27 0.71 41.33
C TRP A 219 6.85 0.53 40.78
N GLU A 220 6.62 0.77 39.49
CA GLU A 220 5.27 0.80 38.91
C GLU A 220 4.77 -0.58 38.43
N LEU A 221 5.68 -1.55 38.34
CA LEU A 221 5.37 -2.88 37.85
C LEU A 221 5.36 -3.91 38.98
N SER A 222 4.23 -4.61 39.08
CA SER A 222 4.04 -5.78 39.94
C SER A 222 4.98 -6.93 39.56
N SER A 223 5.44 -7.68 40.55
CA SER A 223 6.22 -8.92 40.36
C SER A 223 5.34 -10.15 40.13
N HIS A 224 4.05 -10.01 39.81
CA HIS A 224 3.15 -11.15 39.60
C HIS A 224 2.89 -11.43 38.12
N LEU A 225 2.91 -12.72 37.76
CA LEU A 225 2.63 -13.19 36.40
C LEU A 225 1.22 -12.83 35.90
N ALA A 226 0.23 -12.78 36.78
CA ALA A 226 -1.16 -12.45 36.40
C ALA A 226 -1.24 -11.05 35.76
N ASP A 227 -0.53 -10.09 36.33
CA ASP A 227 -0.46 -8.72 35.84
C ASP A 227 0.34 -8.62 34.54
N ALA A 228 1.32 -9.51 34.34
CA ALA A 228 2.04 -9.63 33.08
C ALA A 228 1.13 -10.03 31.92
N TYR A 229 0.22 -10.98 32.13
CA TYR A 229 -0.74 -11.39 31.10
C TYR A 229 -1.76 -10.31 30.77
N GLN A 230 -2.13 -9.44 31.72
CA GLN A 230 -3.05 -8.32 31.46
C GLN A 230 -2.47 -7.27 30.50
N ARG A 231 -1.15 -7.21 30.34
CA ARG A 231 -0.50 -6.28 29.40
C ARG A 231 -0.44 -6.82 27.97
N ILE A 232 -0.67 -8.12 27.77
CA ILE A 232 -0.68 -8.71 26.42
C ILE A 232 -1.97 -8.30 25.70
N HIS A 233 -1.87 -8.01 24.40
CA HIS A 233 -3.05 -7.72 23.60
C HIS A 233 -4.03 -8.91 23.61
N PRO A 234 -5.35 -8.69 23.76
CA PRO A 234 -6.34 -9.77 23.88
C PRO A 234 -6.25 -10.84 22.78
N ASP A 235 -6.10 -10.44 21.52
CA ASP A 235 -5.96 -11.37 20.38
C ASP A 235 -4.72 -12.28 20.47
N ASP A 236 -3.65 -11.80 21.12
CA ASP A 236 -2.36 -12.50 21.15
C ASP A 236 -2.26 -13.41 22.39
N LEU A 237 -3.10 -13.20 23.41
CA LEU A 237 -3.03 -13.86 24.72
C LEU A 237 -3.11 -15.38 24.63
N ALA A 238 -4.07 -15.91 23.86
CA ALA A 238 -4.29 -17.35 23.73
C ALA A 238 -3.07 -18.05 23.12
N TYR A 239 -2.50 -17.47 22.07
CA TYR A 239 -1.30 -17.97 21.41
C TYR A 239 -0.09 -17.91 22.34
N VAL A 240 0.14 -16.79 23.02
CA VAL A 240 1.28 -16.67 23.97
C VAL A 240 1.18 -17.69 25.10
N GLN A 241 0.00 -17.90 25.67
CA GLN A 241 -0.24 -18.90 26.72
C GLN A 241 -0.04 -20.34 26.25
N GLN A 242 -0.40 -20.63 24.99
CA GLN A 242 -0.15 -21.95 24.42
C GLN A 242 1.35 -22.19 24.21
N THR A 243 2.06 -21.24 23.62
CA THR A 243 3.51 -21.36 23.32
C THR A 243 4.34 -21.51 24.60
N ILE A 244 4.02 -20.77 25.66
CA ILE A 244 4.73 -20.91 26.94
C ILE A 244 4.46 -22.27 27.61
N ARG A 245 3.22 -22.79 27.49
CA ARG A 245 2.85 -24.10 28.03
C ARG A 245 3.61 -25.22 27.32
N GLN A 246 3.69 -25.18 26.00
CA GLN A 246 4.45 -26.15 25.20
C GLN A 246 5.93 -26.18 25.62
N HIS A 247 6.53 -25.01 25.85
CA HIS A 247 7.93 -24.94 26.29
C HIS A 247 8.11 -25.50 27.72
N PHE A 248 7.18 -25.22 28.63
CA PHE A 248 7.22 -25.76 29.99
C PHE A 248 7.09 -27.28 30.02
N GLU A 249 6.25 -27.84 29.16
CA GLU A 249 6.09 -29.29 28.93
C GLU A 249 7.26 -29.93 28.17
N ALA A 250 8.35 -29.18 27.93
CA ALA A 250 9.54 -29.63 27.19
C ALA A 250 9.23 -30.11 25.76
N ARG A 251 8.18 -29.57 25.14
CA ARG A 251 7.81 -29.84 23.75
C ARG A 251 8.46 -28.87 22.75
N SER A 252 9.30 -27.94 23.23
CA SER A 252 10.13 -27.06 22.40
C SER A 252 11.49 -26.78 23.05
N ASP A 253 12.54 -26.67 22.24
CA ASP A 253 13.91 -26.43 22.70
C ASP A 253 14.13 -25.00 23.23
N HIS A 254 13.37 -24.05 22.71
CA HIS A 254 13.36 -22.64 23.10
C HIS A 254 11.93 -22.08 23.09
N TYR A 255 11.71 -21.03 23.87
CA TYR A 255 10.51 -20.20 23.79
C TYR A 255 10.82 -18.97 22.95
N GLU A 256 10.03 -18.76 21.91
CA GLU A 256 10.10 -17.55 21.10
C GLU A 256 8.68 -17.16 20.68
N VAL A 257 8.33 -15.89 20.88
CA VAL A 257 7.03 -15.36 20.49
C VAL A 257 7.12 -13.89 20.16
N GLU A 258 6.46 -13.50 19.06
CA GLU A 258 6.25 -12.10 18.70
C GLU A 258 4.80 -11.72 19.03
N HIS A 259 4.60 -10.71 19.87
CA HIS A 259 3.27 -10.29 20.30
C HIS A 259 3.23 -8.83 20.72
N ARG A 260 2.02 -8.31 20.90
CA ARG A 260 1.80 -6.93 21.34
C ARG A 260 1.71 -6.84 22.86
N ILE A 261 2.47 -5.92 23.45
CA ILE A 261 2.39 -5.56 24.86
C ILE A 261 1.95 -4.10 24.99
N ARG A 262 1.06 -3.83 25.95
CA ARG A 262 0.57 -2.50 26.30
C ARG A 262 1.60 -1.73 27.14
N CYS A 263 1.91 -0.52 26.72
CA CYS A 263 2.78 0.45 27.39
C CYS A 263 2.04 1.20 28.50
N GLN A 264 2.79 1.95 29.33
CA GLN A 264 2.24 2.76 30.42
C GLN A 264 1.21 3.80 29.91
N ASP A 265 1.45 4.38 28.73
CA ASP A 265 0.57 5.35 28.07
C ASP A 265 -0.69 4.72 27.43
N GLY A 266 -0.84 3.40 27.51
CA GLY A 266 -1.96 2.64 26.93
C GLY A 266 -1.78 2.25 25.46
N SER A 267 -0.71 2.69 24.78
CA SER A 267 -0.37 2.25 23.43
C SER A 267 0.15 0.80 23.40
N TYR A 268 0.22 0.19 22.23
CA TYR A 268 0.78 -1.16 22.05
C TYR A 268 2.08 -1.13 21.27
N LYS A 269 3.07 -1.89 21.74
CA LYS A 269 4.32 -2.17 21.02
C LYS A 269 4.40 -3.62 20.62
N TRP A 270 4.98 -3.89 19.45
CA TRP A 270 5.35 -5.25 19.05
C TRP A 270 6.69 -5.60 19.70
N ILE A 271 6.73 -6.73 20.39
CA ILE A 271 7.94 -7.24 21.00
C ILE A 271 8.25 -8.66 20.51
N SER A 272 9.53 -9.01 20.46
CA SER A 272 10.00 -10.39 20.36
C SER A 272 10.47 -10.84 21.74
N SER A 273 9.78 -11.82 22.32
CA SER A 273 10.13 -12.41 23.60
C SER A 273 10.77 -13.77 23.36
N ARG A 274 12.00 -13.95 23.84
CA ARG A 274 12.76 -15.20 23.75
C ARG A 274 13.16 -15.65 25.13
N GLY A 275 13.06 -16.94 25.44
CA GLY A 275 13.46 -17.44 26.76
C GLY A 275 13.72 -18.94 26.81
N LYS A 276 14.29 -19.37 27.93
CA LYS A 276 14.63 -20.77 28.17
C LYS A 276 14.41 -21.13 29.63
N VAL A 277 13.84 -22.32 29.87
CA VAL A 277 13.80 -22.92 31.20
C VAL A 277 15.22 -23.29 31.62
N VAL A 278 15.74 -22.66 32.66
CA VAL A 278 17.11 -22.83 33.15
C VAL A 278 17.21 -23.78 34.34
N ALA A 279 16.08 -24.09 35.00
CA ALA A 279 16.02 -25.04 36.11
C ALA A 279 14.73 -25.87 36.04
N ARG A 280 14.84 -27.17 36.34
CA ARG A 280 13.73 -28.12 36.46
C ARG A 280 13.86 -28.93 37.74
N ASP A 281 12.74 -29.42 38.27
CA ASP A 281 12.74 -30.35 39.40
C ASP A 281 13.08 -31.78 38.97
N ALA A 282 13.16 -32.70 39.94
CA ALA A 282 13.46 -34.12 39.70
C ALA A 282 12.38 -34.83 38.88
N GLN A 283 11.18 -34.27 38.78
CA GLN A 283 10.04 -34.77 37.99
C GLN A 283 9.97 -34.15 36.59
N GLY A 284 10.90 -33.23 36.26
CA GLY A 284 10.98 -32.55 34.97
C GLY A 284 10.14 -31.27 34.85
N ASN A 285 9.46 -30.83 35.92
CA ASN A 285 8.69 -29.59 35.89
C ASN A 285 9.61 -28.37 35.87
N ALA A 286 9.25 -27.34 35.11
CA ALA A 286 9.99 -26.09 35.06
C ALA A 286 9.95 -25.38 36.42
N LEU A 287 11.13 -24.96 36.93
CA LEU A 287 11.27 -24.19 38.17
C LEU A 287 11.56 -22.71 37.90
N ARG A 288 12.42 -22.44 36.91
CA ARG A 288 12.84 -21.07 36.57
C ARG A 288 13.05 -20.91 35.07
N MET A 289 12.61 -19.78 34.53
CA MET A 289 12.76 -19.43 33.13
C MET A 289 13.28 -18.00 32.99
N ILE A 290 14.32 -17.83 32.18
CA ILE A 290 14.91 -16.52 31.92
C ILE A 290 14.76 -16.22 30.43
N GLY A 291 14.54 -14.96 30.11
CA GLY A 291 14.45 -14.53 28.72
C GLY A 291 14.78 -13.07 28.49
N THR A 292 14.77 -12.71 27.22
CA THR A 292 14.93 -11.35 26.75
C THR A 292 13.68 -10.90 26.01
N THR A 293 13.52 -9.58 25.91
CA THR A 293 12.47 -8.92 25.17
C THR A 293 13.09 -7.82 24.33
N THR A 294 12.87 -7.85 23.02
CA THR A 294 13.35 -6.80 22.10
C THR A 294 12.16 -6.10 21.47
N ASP A 295 12.19 -4.77 21.39
CA ASP A 295 11.19 -3.98 20.66
C ASP A 295 11.38 -4.19 19.15
N ILE A 296 10.37 -4.72 18.48
CA ILE A 296 10.36 -4.97 17.02
C ILE A 296 9.31 -4.11 16.31
N THR A 297 8.79 -3.07 16.97
CA THR A 297 7.72 -2.22 16.45
C THR A 297 8.13 -1.54 15.15
N GLU A 298 9.36 -1.00 15.08
CA GLU A 298 9.86 -0.35 13.87
C GLU A 298 10.04 -1.34 12.71
N ILE A 299 10.55 -2.55 13.01
CA ILE A 299 10.70 -3.61 12.02
C ILE A 299 9.34 -3.99 11.43
N LYS A 300 8.33 -4.26 12.27
CA LYS A 300 6.97 -4.59 11.80
C LYS A 300 6.36 -3.44 11.00
N ARG A 301 6.54 -2.18 11.43
CA ARG A 301 6.04 -0.99 10.72
C ARG A 301 6.70 -0.82 9.36
N LEU A 302 8.00 -1.07 9.24
CA LEU A 302 8.73 -1.00 7.97
C LEU A 302 8.31 -2.15 7.05
N THR A 303 8.20 -3.39 7.55
CA THR A 303 7.70 -4.53 6.79
C THR A 303 6.29 -4.28 6.26
N GLU A 304 5.39 -3.74 7.08
CA GLU A 304 4.03 -3.41 6.66
C GLU A 304 4.01 -2.28 5.62
N LYS A 305 4.81 -1.22 5.81
CA LYS A 305 4.94 -0.13 4.84
C LYS A 305 5.48 -0.63 3.50
N LEU A 306 6.51 -1.47 3.50
CA LEU A 306 7.06 -2.09 2.29
C LEU A 306 6.01 -2.96 1.61
N GLY A 307 5.28 -3.79 2.37
CA GLY A 307 4.21 -4.62 1.84
C GLY A 307 3.05 -3.82 1.25
N LYS A 308 2.69 -2.68 1.86
CA LYS A 308 1.69 -1.74 1.32
C LYS A 308 2.20 -1.05 0.06
N SER A 309 3.45 -0.60 0.04
CA SER A 309 4.04 0.07 -1.11
C SER A 309 4.20 -0.89 -2.31
N SER A 310 4.59 -2.15 -2.07
CA SER A 310 4.65 -3.18 -3.11
C SER A 310 3.28 -3.43 -3.72
N ARG A 311 2.25 -3.67 -2.88
CA ARG A 311 0.87 -3.86 -3.35
C ARG A 311 0.33 -2.66 -4.11
N MET A 312 0.71 -1.44 -3.69
CA MET A 312 0.32 -0.22 -4.39
C MET A 312 0.96 -0.13 -5.78
N LEU A 313 2.24 -0.51 -5.93
CA LEU A 313 2.89 -0.56 -7.25
C LEU A 313 2.23 -1.60 -8.15
N ASP A 314 1.92 -2.78 -7.63
CA ASP A 314 1.22 -3.82 -8.40
C ASP A 314 -0.16 -3.35 -8.86
N TYR A 315 -0.94 -2.71 -7.96
CA TYR A 315 -2.25 -2.15 -8.29
C TYR A 315 -2.16 -1.03 -9.33
N LEU A 316 -1.26 -0.06 -9.15
CA LEU A 316 -1.14 1.07 -10.08
C LEU A 316 -0.69 0.64 -11.47
N THR A 317 0.20 -0.36 -11.56
CA THR A 317 0.70 -0.83 -12.84
C THR A 317 -0.24 -1.82 -13.52
N SER A 318 -1.12 -2.51 -12.77
CA SER A 318 -2.17 -3.36 -13.34
C SER A 318 -3.30 -2.54 -13.99
N GLU A 319 -3.52 -1.30 -13.54
CA GLU A 319 -4.51 -0.40 -14.15
C GLU A 319 -4.02 0.24 -15.47
N ILE A 320 -2.72 0.16 -15.77
CA ILE A 320 -2.16 0.69 -17.02
C ILE A 320 -2.35 -0.37 -18.12
N PRO A 321 -3.04 -0.06 -19.24
CA PRO A 321 -3.26 -1.02 -20.32
C PRO A 321 -1.94 -1.41 -21.02
N GLY A 322 -1.30 -2.50 -20.58
CA GLY A 322 -0.03 -2.98 -21.11
C GLY A 322 0.93 -3.47 -20.03
N MET A 323 2.14 -3.86 -20.44
CA MET A 323 3.17 -4.37 -19.54
C MET A 323 4.12 -3.26 -19.11
N VAL A 324 4.19 -2.97 -17.82
CA VAL A 324 5.22 -2.15 -17.19
C VAL A 324 6.33 -3.07 -16.72
N PHE A 325 7.59 -2.70 -16.99
CA PHE A 325 8.72 -3.53 -16.62
C PHE A 325 9.95 -2.74 -16.20
N GLN A 326 10.79 -3.39 -15.41
CA GLN A 326 12.15 -2.96 -15.11
C GLN A 326 13.11 -4.10 -15.47
N PHE A 327 13.99 -3.82 -16.43
CA PHE A 327 14.99 -4.78 -16.92
C PHE A 327 16.40 -4.29 -16.55
N LYS A 328 17.34 -5.20 -16.28
CA LYS A 328 18.73 -4.87 -15.98
C LYS A 328 19.65 -5.68 -16.85
N VAL A 329 20.70 -5.06 -17.38
CA VAL A 329 21.76 -5.75 -18.13
C VAL A 329 23.11 -5.38 -17.52
N PRO A 330 23.67 -6.26 -16.67
CA PRO A 330 25.02 -6.08 -16.17
C PRO A 330 26.06 -6.24 -17.29
N PRO A 331 27.25 -5.64 -17.17
CA PRO A 331 28.32 -5.81 -18.16
C PRO A 331 28.73 -7.28 -18.29
N GLY A 332 28.68 -7.83 -19.50
CA GLY A 332 29.13 -9.20 -19.78
C GLY A 332 28.23 -10.32 -19.23
N ALA A 333 27.04 -10.00 -18.73
CA ALA A 333 26.06 -10.97 -18.23
C ALA A 333 24.73 -10.84 -19.00
N PRO A 334 23.92 -11.91 -19.08
CA PRO A 334 22.58 -11.81 -19.64
C PRO A 334 21.71 -10.85 -18.81
N GLY A 335 20.81 -10.15 -19.50
CA GLY A 335 19.85 -9.28 -18.84
C GLY A 335 18.77 -10.04 -18.09
N TYR A 336 18.18 -9.43 -17.06
CA TYR A 336 17.09 -10.00 -16.28
C TYR A 336 16.05 -8.97 -15.86
N PHE A 337 14.80 -9.40 -15.70
CA PHE A 337 13.74 -8.57 -15.17
C PHE A 337 13.85 -8.50 -13.65
N THR A 338 13.69 -7.30 -13.10
CA THR A 338 13.53 -7.08 -11.64
C THR A 338 12.09 -6.75 -11.27
N TYR A 339 11.29 -6.35 -12.25
CA TYR A 339 9.87 -6.10 -12.09
C TYR A 339 9.17 -6.31 -13.44
N VAL A 340 7.99 -6.93 -13.41
CA VAL A 340 7.09 -7.12 -14.55
C VAL A 340 5.66 -7.02 -14.02
N SER A 341 4.84 -6.15 -14.59
CA SER A 341 3.42 -6.05 -14.22
C SER A 341 2.59 -7.16 -14.84
N GLU A 342 1.37 -7.37 -14.31
CA GLU A 342 0.46 -8.43 -14.76
C GLU A 342 0.04 -8.30 -16.23
N GLY A 343 0.14 -7.10 -16.82
CA GLY A 343 -0.14 -6.85 -18.24
C GLY A 343 0.76 -7.61 -19.22
N ALA A 344 1.81 -8.28 -18.74
CA ALA A 344 2.59 -9.25 -19.52
C ALA A 344 1.71 -10.37 -20.11
N ARG A 345 0.65 -10.78 -19.40
CA ARG A 345 -0.27 -11.83 -19.85
C ARG A 345 -1.08 -11.40 -21.07
N GLU A 346 -1.55 -10.16 -21.07
CA GLU A 346 -2.36 -9.63 -22.15
C GLU A 346 -1.52 -9.30 -23.37
N THR A 347 -0.31 -8.78 -23.17
CA THR A 347 0.59 -8.35 -24.24
C THR A 347 1.34 -9.52 -24.89
N TYR A 348 2.12 -10.27 -24.12
CA TYR A 348 2.96 -11.36 -24.62
C TYR A 348 2.35 -12.75 -24.43
N GLY A 349 1.23 -12.89 -23.71
CA GLY A 349 0.67 -14.20 -23.36
C GLY A 349 1.48 -14.95 -22.29
N LEU A 350 2.36 -14.25 -21.58
CA LEU A 350 3.30 -14.82 -20.61
C LEU A 350 3.02 -14.28 -19.21
N THR A 351 3.29 -15.09 -18.20
CA THR A 351 3.15 -14.65 -16.81
C THR A 351 4.35 -13.81 -16.37
N PRO A 352 4.18 -12.86 -15.44
CA PRO A 352 5.31 -12.14 -14.85
C PRO A 352 6.39 -13.07 -14.29
N GLN A 353 5.99 -14.17 -13.65
CA GLN A 353 6.89 -15.15 -13.06
C GLN A 353 7.79 -15.80 -14.12
N GLN A 354 7.22 -16.24 -15.26
CA GLN A 354 8.00 -16.83 -16.34
C GLN A 354 9.06 -15.85 -16.88
N LEU A 355 8.72 -14.57 -16.97
CA LEU A 355 9.63 -13.53 -17.43
C LEU A 355 10.73 -13.21 -16.41
N LEU A 356 10.39 -13.18 -15.12
CA LEU A 356 11.36 -13.01 -14.02
C LEU A 356 12.35 -14.19 -13.95
N GLU A 357 11.89 -15.41 -14.21
CA GLU A 357 12.72 -16.62 -14.21
C GLU A 357 13.58 -16.75 -15.48
N ASN A 358 13.00 -16.48 -16.66
CA ASN A 358 13.69 -16.58 -17.93
C ASN A 358 13.27 -15.46 -18.91
N PRO A 359 14.03 -14.36 -18.98
CA PRO A 359 13.78 -13.26 -19.90
C PRO A 359 13.82 -13.63 -21.38
N ALA A 360 14.60 -14.64 -21.75
CA ALA A 360 14.80 -15.04 -23.15
C ALA A 360 13.56 -15.68 -23.78
N ILE A 361 12.54 -16.02 -22.97
CA ILE A 361 11.26 -16.52 -23.49
C ILE A 361 10.55 -15.50 -24.39
N ILE A 362 10.80 -14.19 -24.22
CA ILE A 362 10.24 -13.14 -25.10
C ILE A 362 10.69 -13.35 -26.55
N ASP A 363 11.94 -13.74 -26.76
CA ASP A 363 12.51 -13.95 -28.10
C ASP A 363 11.78 -15.08 -28.85
N THR A 364 11.07 -15.97 -28.14
CA THR A 364 10.27 -17.06 -28.73
C THR A 364 8.88 -16.64 -29.21
N VAL A 365 8.36 -15.50 -28.73
CA VAL A 365 7.04 -14.98 -29.09
C VAL A 365 7.11 -13.81 -30.06
N ILE A 366 8.29 -13.28 -30.37
CA ILE A 366 8.45 -12.23 -31.38
C ILE A 366 8.20 -12.82 -32.77
N HIS A 367 7.50 -12.07 -33.62
CA HIS A 367 7.24 -12.48 -34.99
C HIS A 367 8.57 -12.62 -35.77
N PRO A 368 8.82 -13.71 -36.51
CA PRO A 368 10.09 -13.96 -37.19
C PRO A 368 10.57 -12.82 -38.09
N ASP A 369 9.67 -12.22 -38.87
CA ASP A 369 9.98 -11.08 -39.74
C ASP A 369 10.47 -9.83 -38.98
N ASP A 370 10.06 -9.66 -37.72
CA ASP A 370 10.38 -8.47 -36.91
C ASP A 370 11.58 -8.73 -35.98
N MET A 371 12.06 -9.98 -35.88
CA MET A 371 13.17 -10.35 -35.02
C MET A 371 14.48 -9.59 -35.33
N PRO A 372 14.90 -9.44 -36.61
CA PRO A 372 16.12 -8.66 -36.93
C PRO A 372 16.01 -7.19 -36.50
N LEU A 373 14.82 -6.61 -36.62
CA LEU A 373 14.55 -5.23 -36.20
C LEU A 373 14.58 -5.10 -34.68
N TYR A 374 14.00 -6.06 -33.97
CA TYR A 374 14.00 -6.11 -32.51
C TYR A 374 15.42 -6.25 -31.94
N GLU A 375 16.24 -7.12 -32.50
CA GLU A 375 17.63 -7.31 -32.10
C GLU A 375 18.47 -6.04 -32.32
N ALA A 376 18.37 -5.42 -33.50
CA ALA A 376 19.06 -4.18 -33.80
C ALA A 376 18.66 -3.05 -32.83
N ALA A 377 17.38 -2.96 -32.48
CA ALA A 377 16.90 -1.99 -31.50
C ALA A 377 17.42 -2.27 -30.08
N ARG A 378 17.51 -3.55 -29.69
CA ARG A 378 18.08 -3.97 -28.40
C ARG A 378 19.57 -3.62 -28.30
N GLU A 379 20.33 -3.89 -29.37
CA GLU A 379 21.76 -3.56 -29.44
C GLU A 379 22.03 -2.05 -29.42
N ALA A 380 21.23 -1.26 -30.15
CA ALA A 380 21.38 0.19 -30.18
C ALA A 380 21.30 0.82 -28.77
N VAL A 381 20.43 0.29 -27.91
CA VAL A 381 20.31 0.75 -26.53
C VAL A 381 21.49 0.32 -25.68
N LEU A 382 21.96 -0.92 -25.81
CA LEU A 382 23.18 -1.37 -25.13
C LEU A 382 24.41 -0.56 -25.59
N GLY A 383 24.39 -0.08 -26.84
CA GLY A 383 25.37 0.85 -27.41
C GLY A 383 25.25 2.30 -26.93
N GLY A 384 24.23 2.64 -26.14
CA GLY A 384 24.07 3.96 -25.49
C GLY A 384 22.95 4.84 -26.03
N ALA A 385 22.00 4.31 -26.81
CA ALA A 385 20.82 5.08 -27.21
C ALA A 385 20.00 5.54 -25.98
N ALA A 386 19.63 6.83 -25.94
CA ALA A 386 18.91 7.41 -24.79
C ALA A 386 17.42 7.03 -24.72
N HIS A 387 16.86 6.52 -25.82
CA HIS A 387 15.46 6.15 -25.93
C HIS A 387 15.34 4.88 -26.77
N TRP A 388 14.48 3.96 -26.33
CA TRP A 388 14.06 2.82 -27.13
C TRP A 388 12.58 2.98 -27.45
N THR A 389 12.22 2.95 -28.72
CA THR A 389 10.82 2.91 -29.16
C THR A 389 10.73 2.02 -30.37
N LEU A 390 9.86 1.01 -30.31
CA LEU A 390 9.71 0.04 -31.37
C LEU A 390 8.26 -0.43 -31.49
N GLU A 391 7.74 -0.48 -32.71
CA GLU A 391 6.50 -1.19 -33.04
C GLU A 391 6.87 -2.51 -33.71
N PHE A 392 6.32 -3.61 -33.20
CA PHE A 392 6.66 -4.95 -33.66
C PHE A 392 5.53 -5.93 -33.38
N ARG A 393 5.53 -7.03 -34.11
CA ARG A 393 4.54 -8.10 -33.98
C ARG A 393 5.01 -9.17 -33.02
N VAL A 394 4.06 -9.73 -32.29
CA VAL A 394 4.24 -10.92 -31.47
C VAL A 394 3.21 -11.99 -31.83
N LEU A 395 3.53 -13.22 -31.50
CA LEU A 395 2.74 -14.44 -31.63
C LEU A 395 2.54 -15.03 -30.23
N PRO A 396 1.65 -14.47 -29.40
CA PRO A 396 1.42 -14.96 -28.05
C PRO A 396 0.86 -16.41 -28.11
N PRO A 397 1.23 -17.29 -27.17
CA PRO A 397 0.78 -18.68 -27.17
C PRO A 397 -0.75 -18.80 -27.18
N GLY A 398 -1.29 -19.53 -28.17
CA GLY A 398 -2.74 -19.75 -28.30
C GLY A 398 -3.54 -18.51 -28.74
N GLN A 399 -2.87 -17.45 -29.16
CA GLN A 399 -3.49 -16.22 -29.65
C GLN A 399 -3.03 -15.91 -31.09
N GLY A 400 -3.76 -15.04 -31.78
CA GLY A 400 -3.36 -14.52 -33.09
C GLY A 400 -2.22 -13.50 -32.99
N VAL A 401 -1.78 -12.99 -34.16
CA VAL A 401 -0.78 -11.92 -34.24
C VAL A 401 -1.27 -10.68 -33.47
N ARG A 402 -0.40 -10.14 -32.61
CA ARG A 402 -0.62 -8.83 -31.97
C ARG A 402 0.46 -7.84 -32.38
N TRP A 403 0.08 -6.58 -32.51
CA TRP A 403 1.01 -5.47 -32.66
C TRP A 403 1.27 -4.83 -31.31
N LEU A 404 2.53 -4.81 -30.89
CA LEU A 404 2.96 -4.15 -29.67
C LEU A 404 3.77 -2.91 -30.00
N ARG A 405 3.68 -1.90 -29.12
CA ARG A 405 4.57 -0.75 -29.09
C ARG A 405 5.31 -0.74 -27.77
N GLY A 406 6.62 -0.95 -27.84
CA GLY A 406 7.51 -0.84 -26.71
C GLY A 406 8.16 0.52 -26.62
N GLN A 407 8.22 1.09 -25.42
CA GLN A 407 8.91 2.34 -25.12
C GLN A 407 9.70 2.20 -23.82
N SER A 408 10.98 2.59 -23.82
CA SER A 408 11.80 2.59 -22.61
C SER A 408 12.85 3.69 -22.61
N ARG A 409 13.25 4.08 -21.40
CA ARG A 409 14.33 5.03 -21.16
C ARG A 409 15.47 4.33 -20.42
N PRO A 410 16.52 3.89 -21.13
CA PRO A 410 17.70 3.29 -20.54
C PRO A 410 18.57 4.32 -19.80
N ARG A 411 19.15 3.89 -18.70
CA ARG A 411 20.10 4.64 -17.88
C ARG A 411 21.24 3.72 -17.48
N ARG A 412 22.47 4.17 -17.73
CA ARG A 412 23.67 3.47 -17.24
C ARG A 412 23.91 3.83 -15.77
N LEU A 413 24.10 2.82 -14.95
CA LEU A 413 24.44 2.96 -13.53
C LEU A 413 25.97 3.05 -13.37
N ASP A 414 26.42 3.47 -12.18
CA ASP A 414 27.84 3.69 -11.88
C ASP A 414 28.68 2.41 -11.99
N ASP A 415 28.07 1.24 -11.78
CA ASP A 415 28.68 -0.09 -11.92
C ASP A 415 28.75 -0.59 -13.38
N GLY A 416 28.33 0.23 -14.34
CA GLY A 416 28.25 -0.13 -15.76
C GLY A 416 26.97 -0.86 -16.18
N THR A 417 26.10 -1.24 -15.23
CA THR A 417 24.82 -1.90 -15.52
C THR A 417 23.89 -0.96 -16.28
N THR A 418 23.23 -1.45 -17.33
CA THR A 418 22.16 -0.72 -18.01
C THR A 418 20.81 -1.06 -17.39
N LEU A 419 20.14 -0.06 -16.83
CA LEU A 419 18.81 -0.14 -16.24
C LEU A 419 17.82 0.60 -17.15
N TRP A 420 16.74 -0.05 -17.54
CA TRP A 420 15.67 0.53 -18.36
C TRP A 420 14.32 0.24 -17.72
N HIS A 421 13.55 1.30 -17.55
CA HIS A 421 12.13 1.23 -17.23
C HIS A 421 11.37 1.44 -18.52
N GLY A 422 10.43 0.55 -18.79
CA GLY A 422 9.68 0.58 -20.02
C GLY A 422 8.25 0.15 -19.85
N PHE A 423 7.50 0.46 -20.89
CA PHE A 423 6.11 0.14 -21.02
C PHE A 423 5.88 -0.43 -22.42
N ILE A 424 5.17 -1.55 -22.49
CA ILE A 424 4.75 -2.20 -23.73
C ILE A 424 3.23 -2.10 -23.79
N SER A 425 2.72 -1.45 -24.84
CA SER A 425 1.28 -1.33 -25.09
C SER A 425 0.87 -2.22 -26.26
N ASP A 426 -0.33 -2.77 -26.20
CA ASP A 426 -0.97 -3.38 -27.35
C ASP A 426 -1.56 -2.26 -28.24
N ILE A 427 -1.11 -2.21 -29.49
CA ILE A 427 -1.56 -1.26 -30.51
C ILE A 427 -2.28 -1.96 -31.67
N SER A 428 -2.70 -3.23 -31.50
CA SER A 428 -3.37 -4.01 -32.53
C SER A 428 -4.63 -3.34 -33.06
N GLN A 429 -5.46 -2.80 -32.17
CA GLN A 429 -6.67 -2.06 -32.56
C GLN A 429 -6.32 -0.79 -33.34
N SER A 430 -5.36 -0.01 -32.85
CA SER A 430 -4.89 1.21 -33.53
C SER A 430 -4.33 0.89 -34.91
N LYS A 431 -3.59 -0.22 -35.06
CA LYS A 431 -3.06 -0.68 -36.34
C LYS A 431 -4.15 -1.17 -37.28
N ALA A 432 -5.16 -1.86 -36.78
CA ALA A 432 -6.32 -2.26 -37.58
C ALA A 432 -7.06 -1.02 -38.12
N ILE A 433 -7.31 -0.02 -37.27
CA ILE A 433 -7.92 1.25 -37.67
C ILE A 433 -7.02 2.00 -38.66
N GLU A 434 -5.70 2.03 -38.44
CA GLU A 434 -4.74 2.67 -39.35
C GLU A 434 -4.80 2.03 -40.76
N LEU A 435 -4.79 0.70 -40.83
CA LEU A 435 -4.88 -0.05 -42.08
C LEU A 435 -6.24 0.16 -42.77
N GLU A 436 -7.34 0.14 -42.01
CA GLU A 436 -8.68 0.41 -42.52
C GLU A 436 -8.80 1.84 -43.07
N LEU A 437 -8.26 2.83 -42.37
CA LEU A 437 -8.20 4.22 -42.84
C LEU A 437 -7.32 4.36 -44.09
N GLN A 438 -6.21 3.63 -44.18
CA GLN A 438 -5.39 3.59 -45.39
C GLN A 438 -6.17 2.99 -46.57
N GLU A 439 -6.96 1.93 -46.35
CA GLU A 439 -7.78 1.31 -47.38
C GLU A 439 -8.90 2.26 -47.85
N PHE A 440 -9.59 2.95 -46.92
CA PHE A 440 -10.58 3.99 -47.24
C PHE A 440 -9.97 5.22 -47.91
N ALA A 441 -8.73 5.58 -47.57
CA ALA A 441 -8.05 6.71 -48.19
C ALA A 441 -7.75 6.48 -49.68
N LEU A 442 -7.76 5.24 -50.15
CA LEU A 442 -7.41 4.88 -51.54
C LEU A 442 -8.60 4.38 -52.37
N THR A 443 -9.67 3.90 -51.74
CA THR A 443 -10.82 3.29 -52.43
C THR A 443 -12.10 4.09 -52.24
N ASP A 444 -13.00 4.02 -53.23
CA ASP A 444 -14.37 4.53 -53.15
C ASP A 444 -15.25 3.48 -52.46
N TYR A 445 -15.83 3.84 -51.32
CA TYR A 445 -16.57 2.91 -50.45
C TYR A 445 -17.73 2.20 -51.17
N LEU A 446 -18.38 2.88 -52.12
CA LEU A 446 -19.56 2.35 -52.79
C LEU A 446 -19.19 1.35 -53.89
N THR A 447 -18.21 1.68 -54.73
CA THR A 447 -17.87 0.92 -55.94
C THR A 447 -16.65 0.02 -55.78
N GLN A 448 -15.90 0.19 -54.68
CA GLN A 448 -14.66 -0.52 -54.40
C GLN A 448 -13.58 -0.31 -55.48
N LEU A 449 -13.72 0.72 -56.31
CA LEU A 449 -12.70 1.18 -57.23
C LEU A 449 -11.77 2.17 -56.51
N PRO A 450 -10.54 2.41 -56.99
CA PRO A 450 -9.77 3.60 -56.67
C PRO A 450 -10.63 4.87 -56.56
N ASN A 451 -10.48 5.61 -55.48
CA ASN A 451 -11.11 6.92 -55.36
C ASN A 451 -10.37 7.96 -56.22
N ARG A 452 -10.93 9.17 -56.30
CA ARG A 452 -10.33 10.30 -57.04
C ARG A 452 -8.85 10.52 -56.70
N ARG A 453 -8.49 10.50 -55.41
CA ARG A 453 -7.12 10.78 -54.96
C ARG A 453 -6.14 9.74 -55.50
N TYR A 454 -6.45 8.46 -55.32
CA TYR A 454 -5.59 7.38 -55.77
C TYR A 454 -5.51 7.31 -57.31
N PHE A 455 -6.62 7.53 -58.01
CA PHE A 455 -6.63 7.61 -59.47
C PHE A 455 -5.70 8.71 -59.99
N MET A 456 -5.74 9.92 -59.40
CA MET A 456 -4.86 11.02 -59.82
C MET A 456 -3.38 10.70 -59.58
N GLN A 457 -3.05 9.99 -58.50
CA GLN A 457 -1.68 9.51 -58.26
C GLN A 457 -1.24 8.53 -59.37
N ARG A 458 -2.08 7.55 -59.71
CA ARG A 458 -1.79 6.57 -60.78
C ARG A 458 -1.67 7.24 -62.15
N LEU A 459 -2.47 8.27 -62.42
CA LEU A 459 -2.38 9.10 -63.62
C LEU A 459 -1.02 9.82 -63.71
N GLN A 460 -0.55 10.39 -62.60
CA GLN A 460 0.77 11.02 -62.51
C GLN A 460 1.91 10.03 -62.74
N GLU A 461 1.82 8.85 -62.14
CA GLU A 461 2.80 7.76 -62.30
C GLU A 461 2.88 7.31 -63.76
N GLU A 462 1.73 7.13 -64.41
CA GLU A 462 1.65 6.71 -65.81
C GLU A 462 2.21 7.76 -66.76
N TYR A 463 1.88 9.04 -66.54
CA TYR A 463 2.47 10.14 -67.32
C TYR A 463 4.00 10.19 -67.15
N SER A 464 4.49 10.03 -65.92
CA SER A 464 5.94 9.97 -65.63
C SER A 464 6.61 8.77 -66.31
N ARG A 465 5.91 7.63 -66.44
CA ARG A 465 6.38 6.45 -67.18
C ARG A 465 6.54 6.75 -68.67
N ILE A 466 5.54 7.39 -69.26
CA ILE A 466 5.52 7.76 -70.68
C ILE A 466 6.61 8.79 -71.00
N GLN A 467 6.85 9.78 -70.13
CA GLN A 467 7.94 10.74 -70.33
C GLN A 467 9.33 10.10 -70.37
N ARG A 468 9.52 8.95 -69.71
CA ARG A 468 10.80 8.21 -69.70
C ARG A 468 10.98 7.29 -70.91
N SER A 469 9.93 7.03 -71.70
CA SER A 469 9.95 6.11 -72.83
C SER A 469 9.13 6.65 -74.00
N VAL A 470 9.83 7.16 -75.03
CA VAL A 470 9.22 7.83 -76.19
C VAL A 470 8.24 6.93 -76.98
N THR A 471 8.39 5.61 -76.88
CA THR A 471 7.51 4.64 -77.55
C THR A 471 6.32 4.19 -76.70
N ALA A 472 6.24 4.61 -75.43
CA ALA A 472 5.13 4.31 -74.55
C ALA A 472 3.99 5.34 -74.73
N GLY A 473 2.77 4.86 -74.83
CA GLY A 473 1.56 5.68 -74.81
C GLY A 473 0.52 5.11 -73.85
N ALA A 474 -0.50 5.88 -73.54
CA ALA A 474 -1.69 5.41 -72.84
C ALA A 474 -2.94 6.14 -73.36
N ALA A 475 -4.12 5.65 -73.00
CA ALA A 475 -5.37 6.38 -73.19
C ALA A 475 -6.03 6.66 -71.85
N VAL A 476 -6.55 7.86 -71.69
CA VAL A 476 -7.37 8.28 -70.54
C VAL A 476 -8.81 8.39 -71.01
N LEU A 477 -9.71 7.67 -70.34
CA LEU A 477 -11.12 7.70 -70.64
C LEU A 477 -11.86 8.33 -69.46
N MET A 478 -12.76 9.26 -69.75
CA MET A 478 -13.76 9.77 -68.81
C MET A 478 -15.11 9.17 -69.16
N CYS A 479 -15.81 8.64 -68.17
CA CYS A 479 -17.02 7.87 -68.30
C CYS A 479 -18.12 8.44 -67.41
N ASP A 480 -19.32 8.57 -67.95
CA ASP A 480 -20.48 9.08 -67.21
C ASP A 480 -21.73 8.24 -67.53
N LEU A 481 -22.47 7.91 -66.47
CA LEU A 481 -23.71 7.16 -66.58
C LEU A 481 -24.85 8.08 -67.01
N ASP A 482 -25.35 7.87 -68.21
CA ASP A 482 -26.35 8.73 -68.81
C ASP A 482 -27.64 8.75 -68.00
N HIS A 483 -28.15 9.96 -67.77
CA HIS A 483 -29.42 10.20 -67.07
C HIS A 483 -29.46 9.61 -65.64
N PHE A 484 -28.32 9.37 -64.99
CA PHE A 484 -28.26 8.81 -63.64
C PHE A 484 -29.08 9.62 -62.62
N LYS A 485 -29.07 10.95 -62.71
CA LYS A 485 -29.94 11.80 -61.89
C LYS A 485 -31.44 11.43 -61.99
N ARG A 486 -31.95 11.13 -63.20
CA ARG A 486 -33.36 10.70 -63.36
C ARG A 486 -33.63 9.36 -62.68
N ILE A 487 -32.65 8.46 -62.62
CA ILE A 487 -32.76 7.18 -61.92
C ILE A 487 -32.90 7.45 -60.42
N ASN A 488 -32.04 8.30 -59.85
CA ASN A 488 -32.14 8.68 -58.44
C ASN A 488 -33.47 9.36 -58.12
N ASP A 489 -33.90 10.29 -58.97
CA ASP A 489 -35.14 11.06 -58.75
C ASP A 489 -36.39 10.16 -58.88
N SER A 490 -36.35 9.12 -59.72
CA SER A 490 -37.52 8.27 -60.00
C SER A 490 -37.58 6.99 -59.18
N LEU A 491 -36.43 6.37 -58.89
CA LEU A 491 -36.30 5.05 -58.24
C LEU A 491 -35.59 5.12 -56.87
N GLY A 492 -35.10 6.31 -56.49
CA GLY A 492 -34.42 6.54 -55.22
C GLY A 492 -32.92 6.27 -55.26
N HIS A 493 -32.20 6.89 -54.32
CA HIS A 493 -30.75 6.81 -54.21
C HIS A 493 -30.21 5.38 -54.01
N ALA A 494 -30.96 4.52 -53.31
CA ALA A 494 -30.54 3.12 -53.11
C ALA A 494 -30.42 2.34 -54.44
N VAL A 495 -31.29 2.63 -55.42
CA VAL A 495 -31.22 2.02 -56.75
C VAL A 495 -30.09 2.63 -57.56
N GLY A 496 -29.85 3.94 -57.45
CA GLY A 496 -28.66 4.57 -58.03
C GLY A 496 -27.36 3.95 -57.52
N ASP A 497 -27.27 3.67 -56.22
CA ASP A 497 -26.12 2.98 -55.63
C ASP A 497 -25.90 1.57 -56.22
N LEU A 498 -26.98 0.83 -56.47
CA LEU A 498 -26.90 -0.47 -57.15
C LEU A 498 -26.42 -0.33 -58.60
N VAL A 499 -26.87 0.69 -59.32
CA VAL A 499 -26.40 0.99 -60.69
C VAL A 499 -24.90 1.30 -60.70
N LEU A 500 -24.41 2.11 -59.76
CA LEU A 500 -22.99 2.44 -59.64
C LEU A 500 -22.13 1.21 -59.33
N ARG A 501 -22.57 0.35 -58.41
CA ARG A 501 -21.90 -0.93 -58.10
C ARG A 501 -21.87 -1.86 -59.31
N HIS A 502 -23.00 -1.97 -60.01
CA HIS A 502 -23.12 -2.81 -61.19
C HIS A 502 -22.17 -2.36 -62.30
N PHE A 503 -22.14 -1.05 -62.60
CA PHE A 503 -21.19 -0.50 -63.56
C PHE A 503 -19.74 -0.77 -63.15
N ALA A 504 -19.39 -0.57 -61.88
CA ALA A 504 -18.05 -0.85 -61.39
C ALA A 504 -17.64 -2.32 -61.54
N THR A 505 -18.56 -3.26 -61.30
CA THR A 505 -18.32 -4.69 -61.54
C THR A 505 -18.11 -5.01 -63.02
N VAL A 506 -18.96 -4.45 -63.90
CA VAL A 506 -18.79 -4.61 -65.35
C VAL A 506 -17.44 -4.03 -65.79
N LEU A 507 -17.11 -2.81 -65.36
CA LEU A 507 -15.84 -2.16 -65.67
C LEU A 507 -14.64 -3.00 -65.22
N LYS A 508 -14.60 -3.45 -63.96
CA LYS A 508 -13.52 -4.31 -63.43
C LYS A 508 -13.31 -5.57 -64.27
N SER A 509 -14.39 -6.19 -64.76
CA SER A 509 -14.29 -7.40 -65.58
C SER A 509 -13.68 -7.17 -66.97
N GLN A 510 -13.62 -5.92 -67.45
CA GLN A 510 -13.09 -5.57 -68.76
C GLN A 510 -11.63 -5.09 -68.73
N LEU A 511 -11.10 -4.76 -67.54
CA LEU A 511 -9.76 -4.20 -67.37
C LEU A 511 -8.68 -5.28 -67.35
N ARG A 512 -7.51 -4.95 -67.91
CA ARG A 512 -6.29 -5.76 -67.76
C ARG A 512 -5.60 -5.40 -66.46
N ARG A 513 -4.67 -6.25 -66.00
CA ARG A 513 -3.87 -6.02 -64.78
C ARG A 513 -3.02 -4.74 -64.85
N SER A 514 -2.67 -4.27 -66.05
CA SER A 514 -1.95 -3.01 -66.26
C SER A 514 -2.84 -1.78 -66.17
N ASP A 515 -4.14 -1.92 -66.39
CA ASP A 515 -5.07 -0.81 -66.51
C ASP A 515 -5.52 -0.36 -65.11
N THR A 516 -5.91 0.91 -64.99
CA THR A 516 -6.40 1.46 -63.72
C THR A 516 -7.73 2.16 -63.97
N ALA A 517 -8.73 1.89 -63.13
CA ALA A 517 -10.00 2.63 -63.15
C ALA A 517 -10.26 3.24 -61.78
N GLY A 518 -10.95 4.38 -61.72
CA GLY A 518 -11.36 5.01 -60.48
C GLY A 518 -12.69 5.74 -60.61
N ARG A 519 -13.36 5.96 -59.48
CA ARG A 519 -14.56 6.81 -59.42
C ARG A 519 -14.15 8.20 -58.94
N LEU A 520 -14.41 9.22 -59.75
CA LEU A 520 -14.00 10.59 -59.44
C LEU A 520 -15.01 11.32 -58.55
N GLY A 521 -16.27 10.92 -58.62
CA GLY A 521 -17.36 11.42 -57.77
C GLY A 521 -18.71 11.26 -58.47
N GLY A 522 -19.81 11.17 -57.72
CA GLY A 522 -21.15 11.07 -58.31
C GLY A 522 -21.28 9.88 -59.28
N GLU A 523 -21.60 10.18 -60.54
CA GLU A 523 -21.75 9.23 -61.65
C GLU A 523 -20.53 9.15 -62.58
N GLU A 524 -19.44 9.83 -62.23
CA GLU A 524 -18.23 9.98 -63.05
C GLU A 524 -17.14 8.95 -62.69
N PHE A 525 -16.65 8.26 -63.71
CA PHE A 525 -15.57 7.28 -63.63
C PHE A 525 -14.46 7.64 -64.61
N ALA A 526 -13.24 7.28 -64.27
CA ALA A 526 -12.09 7.50 -65.14
C ALA A 526 -11.25 6.22 -65.27
N ILE A 527 -10.62 6.04 -66.42
CA ILE A 527 -9.87 4.83 -66.77
C ILE A 527 -8.56 5.24 -67.43
N ILE A 528 -7.47 4.56 -67.07
CA ILE A 528 -6.15 4.64 -67.68
C ILE A 528 -5.88 3.30 -68.34
N LEU A 529 -5.74 3.30 -69.67
CA LEU A 529 -5.35 2.14 -70.46
C LEU A 529 -3.87 2.25 -70.80
N THR A 530 -3.05 1.57 -70.01
CA THR A 530 -1.59 1.58 -70.13
C THR A 530 -1.14 0.88 -71.41
N GLY A 531 -0.39 1.58 -72.27
CA GLY A 531 0.08 1.02 -73.54
C GLY A 531 -0.96 1.00 -74.66
N ALA A 532 -2.13 1.64 -74.48
CA ALA A 532 -3.16 1.68 -75.50
C ALA A 532 -2.94 2.81 -76.51
N ASP A 533 -3.05 2.47 -77.79
CA ASP A 533 -3.18 3.44 -78.88
C ASP A 533 -4.65 3.81 -79.12
N GLN A 534 -4.90 4.62 -80.15
CA GLN A 534 -6.25 5.08 -80.49
C GLN A 534 -7.21 3.91 -80.76
N GLN A 535 -6.76 2.90 -81.51
CA GLN A 535 -7.61 1.78 -81.90
C GLN A 535 -7.92 0.90 -80.70
N ALA A 536 -6.91 0.56 -79.88
CA ALA A 536 -7.10 -0.21 -78.67
C ALA A 536 -8.01 0.49 -77.67
N ALA A 537 -7.92 1.82 -77.55
CA ALA A 537 -8.81 2.62 -76.72
C ALA A 537 -10.25 2.61 -77.25
N ALA A 538 -10.45 2.74 -78.57
CA ALA A 538 -11.76 2.66 -79.20
C ALA A 538 -12.41 1.29 -78.98
N ASP A 539 -11.66 0.21 -79.20
CA ASP A 539 -12.13 -1.17 -79.02
C ASP A 539 -12.49 -1.46 -77.56
N PHE A 540 -11.71 -0.94 -76.61
CA PHE A 540 -12.03 -1.02 -75.18
C PHE A 540 -13.33 -0.26 -74.86
N ALA A 541 -13.43 1.00 -75.28
CA ALA A 541 -14.58 1.86 -74.98
C ALA A 541 -15.88 1.27 -75.56
N ALA A 542 -15.87 0.81 -76.81
CA ALA A 542 -17.00 0.16 -77.45
C ALA A 542 -17.38 -1.15 -76.76
N ARG A 543 -16.39 -1.98 -76.37
CA ARG A 543 -16.64 -3.22 -75.64
C ARG A 543 -17.29 -2.95 -74.28
N LEU A 544 -16.78 -1.98 -73.52
CA LEU A 544 -17.32 -1.59 -72.21
C LEU A 544 -18.77 -1.10 -72.34
N GLN A 545 -19.03 -0.20 -73.29
CA GLN A 545 -20.38 0.33 -73.55
C GLN A 545 -21.35 -0.80 -73.93
N ASN A 546 -20.97 -1.68 -74.87
CA ASN A 546 -21.80 -2.80 -75.29
C ASN A 546 -22.05 -3.81 -74.17
N ARG A 547 -21.04 -4.10 -73.35
CA ARG A 547 -21.20 -5.02 -72.21
C ARG A 547 -22.13 -4.47 -71.15
N PHE A 548 -22.01 -3.18 -70.82
CA PHE A 548 -22.88 -2.55 -69.85
C PHE A 548 -24.33 -2.47 -70.35
N ALA A 549 -24.54 -2.06 -71.60
CA ALA A 549 -25.87 -2.03 -72.20
C ALA A 549 -26.50 -3.43 -72.35
N GLY A 550 -25.68 -4.46 -72.61
CA GLY A 550 -26.11 -5.85 -72.76
C GLY A 550 -26.34 -6.61 -71.44
N GLN A 551 -26.06 -5.99 -70.29
CA GLN A 551 -26.27 -6.56 -68.96
C GLN A 551 -27.04 -5.55 -68.10
N PRO A 552 -28.36 -5.33 -68.34
CA PRO A 552 -29.13 -4.40 -67.53
C PRO A 552 -29.24 -4.88 -66.08
N LEU A 553 -29.27 -3.93 -65.14
CA LEU A 553 -29.53 -4.23 -63.73
C LEU A 553 -31.00 -4.63 -63.57
N ILE A 554 -31.27 -5.75 -62.88
CA ILE A 554 -32.63 -6.17 -62.53
C ILE A 554 -32.95 -5.66 -61.13
N HIS A 555 -34.03 -4.87 -61.00
CA HIS A 555 -34.55 -4.39 -59.72
C HIS A 555 -36.08 -4.48 -59.73
N ASP A 556 -36.68 -5.11 -58.71
CA ASP A 556 -38.11 -5.39 -58.62
C ASP A 556 -38.69 -6.01 -59.91
N GLU A 557 -38.01 -7.04 -60.44
CA GLU A 557 -38.35 -7.76 -61.67
C GLU A 557 -38.36 -6.89 -62.95
N ARG A 558 -37.85 -5.65 -62.88
CA ARG A 558 -37.73 -4.74 -64.02
C ARG A 558 -36.29 -4.48 -64.40
N GLU A 559 -36.04 -4.32 -65.70
CA GLU A 559 -34.74 -3.90 -66.24
C GLU A 559 -34.54 -2.39 -66.06
N VAL A 560 -33.51 -2.00 -65.30
CA VAL A 560 -33.02 -0.64 -65.23
C VAL A 560 -31.96 -0.48 -66.32
N LYS A 561 -32.36 0.13 -67.45
CA LYS A 561 -31.47 0.39 -68.58
C LYS A 561 -30.73 1.71 -68.38
N VAL A 562 -29.41 1.62 -68.38
CA VAL A 562 -28.51 2.77 -68.24
C VAL A 562 -27.51 2.71 -69.37
N THR A 563 -27.34 3.84 -70.07
CA THR A 563 -26.33 3.96 -71.13
C THR A 563 -25.11 4.70 -70.61
N LEU A 564 -24.01 4.61 -71.37
CA LEU A 564 -22.73 5.13 -70.96
C LEU A 564 -22.20 6.07 -72.04
N SER A 565 -21.84 7.28 -71.65
CA SER A 565 -21.09 8.21 -72.50
C SER A 565 -19.61 8.19 -72.10
N ILE A 566 -18.72 8.18 -73.10
CA ILE A 566 -17.28 8.06 -72.90
C ILE A 566 -16.54 9.14 -73.71
N GLY A 567 -15.68 9.90 -73.04
CA GLY A 567 -14.68 10.76 -73.66
C GLY A 567 -13.30 10.13 -73.59
N VAL A 568 -12.54 10.14 -74.68
CA VAL A 568 -11.22 9.49 -74.76
C VAL A 568 -10.16 10.50 -75.15
N ALA A 569 -9.05 10.56 -74.41
CA ALA A 569 -7.85 11.32 -74.80
C ALA A 569 -6.63 10.41 -74.79
N LEU A 570 -5.73 10.59 -75.75
CA LEU A 570 -4.45 9.88 -75.76
C LEU A 570 -3.42 10.64 -74.93
N MET A 571 -2.62 9.90 -74.18
CA MET A 571 -1.48 10.37 -73.41
C MET A 571 -0.21 9.91 -74.12
N GLN A 572 0.60 10.89 -74.53
CA GLN A 572 1.85 10.70 -75.25
C GLN A 572 2.97 11.52 -74.58
N ALA A 573 4.22 11.25 -74.94
CA ALA A 573 5.38 11.91 -74.32
C ALA A 573 5.42 13.43 -74.55
N ASP A 574 4.80 13.91 -75.63
CA ASP A 574 4.67 15.33 -76.00
C ASP A 574 3.40 16.00 -75.45
N SER A 575 2.56 15.27 -74.73
CA SER A 575 1.39 15.85 -74.06
C SER A 575 1.84 16.87 -73.02
N ALA A 576 1.19 18.04 -72.97
CA ALA A 576 1.60 19.14 -72.10
C ALA A 576 1.30 18.94 -70.58
N GLY A 577 0.87 17.74 -70.18
CA GLY A 577 0.69 17.34 -68.79
C GLY A 577 -0.50 16.41 -68.58
N GLN A 578 -0.45 15.61 -67.51
CA GLN A 578 -1.52 14.68 -67.15
C GLN A 578 -2.87 15.38 -66.90
N GLU A 579 -2.86 16.58 -66.30
CA GLU A 579 -4.09 17.36 -66.07
C GLU A 579 -4.73 17.81 -67.39
N GLN A 580 -3.93 18.15 -68.40
CA GLN A 580 -4.45 18.57 -69.69
C GLN A 580 -5.04 17.40 -70.47
N VAL A 581 -4.42 16.22 -70.39
CA VAL A 581 -4.98 14.99 -70.96
C VAL A 581 -6.31 14.64 -70.30
N LEU A 582 -6.39 14.75 -68.97
CA LEU A 582 -7.64 14.52 -68.24
C LEU A 582 -8.73 15.52 -68.66
N ARG A 583 -8.42 16.82 -68.73
CA ARG A 583 -9.36 17.84 -69.22
C ARG A 583 -9.80 17.57 -70.66
N ALA A 584 -8.88 17.15 -71.54
CA ALA A 584 -9.22 16.80 -72.91
C ALA A 584 -10.17 15.59 -73.00
N SER A 585 -10.02 14.60 -72.11
CA SER A 585 -10.95 13.46 -72.01
C SER A 585 -12.32 13.90 -71.48
N ASP A 586 -12.36 14.84 -70.54
CA ASP A 586 -13.59 15.41 -69.99
C ASP A 586 -14.34 16.27 -71.03
N ASP A 587 -13.64 17.11 -71.78
CA ASP A 587 -14.20 17.87 -72.90
C ASP A 587 -14.79 16.94 -73.99
N ALA A 588 -14.13 15.80 -74.22
CA ALA A 588 -14.63 14.78 -75.14
C ALA A 588 -15.91 14.11 -74.61
N LEU A 589 -15.96 13.82 -73.31
CA LEU A 589 -17.15 13.27 -72.66
C LEU A 589 -18.32 14.27 -72.75
N TYR A 590 -18.06 15.55 -72.51
CA TYR A 590 -19.05 16.61 -72.64
C TYR A 590 -19.63 16.65 -74.07
N ARG A 591 -18.78 16.58 -75.11
CA ARG A 591 -19.24 16.44 -76.51
C ARG A 591 -20.05 15.17 -76.76
N ALA A 592 -19.70 14.05 -76.11
CA ALA A 592 -20.47 12.81 -76.22
C ALA A 592 -21.88 12.99 -75.68
N LYS A 593 -22.04 13.72 -74.56
CA LYS A 593 -23.34 14.06 -73.97
C LYS A 593 -24.16 15.00 -74.86
N GLU A 594 -23.54 16.02 -75.45
CA GLU A 594 -24.22 16.97 -76.35
C GLU A 594 -24.68 16.31 -77.65
N LYS A 595 -23.88 15.40 -78.22
CA LYS A 595 -24.20 14.71 -79.47
C LYS A 595 -25.16 13.53 -79.31
N GLY A 596 -25.94 13.51 -78.23
CA GLY A 596 -27.03 12.55 -78.04
C GLY A 596 -26.75 11.40 -77.06
N ARG A 597 -25.66 11.45 -76.28
CA ARG A 597 -25.30 10.45 -75.26
C ARG A 597 -25.06 9.04 -75.84
N ASN A 598 -24.85 8.04 -74.98
CA ASN A 598 -24.60 6.63 -75.35
C ASN A 598 -23.58 6.47 -76.49
N ARG A 599 -22.45 7.19 -76.40
CA ARG A 599 -21.42 7.18 -77.45
C ARG A 599 -20.03 7.44 -76.91
N VAL A 600 -19.06 7.10 -77.75
CA VAL A 600 -17.64 7.37 -77.52
C VAL A 600 -17.22 8.57 -78.38
N GLU A 601 -16.59 9.57 -77.79
CA GLU A 601 -15.98 10.70 -78.50
C GLU A 601 -14.50 10.80 -78.14
N PHE A 602 -13.67 11.11 -79.14
CA PHE A 602 -12.25 11.36 -78.91
C PHE A 602 -11.98 12.86 -78.75
N ALA A 603 -10.98 13.18 -77.93
CA ALA A 603 -10.36 14.49 -77.90
C ALA A 603 -9.77 14.78 -79.28
N PRO A 604 -9.88 16.03 -79.80
CA PRO A 604 -9.19 16.38 -81.03
C PRO A 604 -7.69 16.22 -80.77
N PHE A 605 -6.97 15.57 -81.69
CA PHE A 605 -5.53 15.55 -81.62
C PHE A 605 -5.03 16.99 -81.66
N GLY A 606 -4.44 17.45 -80.56
CA GLY A 606 -3.68 18.68 -80.56
C GLY A 606 -2.45 18.43 -81.41
N SER A 607 -2.44 18.93 -82.64
CA SER A 607 -1.18 19.19 -83.32
C SER A 607 -0.41 20.15 -82.42
N ALA A 608 0.69 19.68 -81.84
CA ALA A 608 1.67 20.55 -81.21
C ALA A 608 2.02 21.64 -82.23
N ARG A 609 1.94 22.89 -81.78
CA ARG A 609 2.22 24.10 -82.56
C ARG A 609 3.54 23.92 -83.33
N SER A 610 3.47 24.03 -84.65
CA SER A 610 4.56 24.59 -85.43
C SER A 610 4.70 26.06 -85.03
N GLY A 611 5.73 26.38 -84.25
CA GLY A 611 6.04 27.74 -83.80
C GLY A 611 7.32 27.77 -83.01
#